data_AF-A0A7Y5VME8-F1
#
_entry.id   AF-A0A7Y5VME8-F1
#
_cell.length_a   1.000
_cell.length_b   1.000
_cell.length_c   1.000
_cell.angle_alpha   90.00
_cell.angle_beta   90.00
_cell.angle_gamma   90.00
#
_symmetry.space_group_name_H-M   'P 1'
#
loop_
_entity.id
_entity.type
_entity.pdbx_description
1 polymer ?
#
loop_
_entity_poly.entity_id
_entity_poly.type
_entity_poly.pdbx_seq_one_letter_code
_entity_poly.pdbx_strand_id
1 'polypeptide(L)'
;GEFGEELLTRMPQAGPEGRTVFMPARFVGVDGPRWFLRAVVSGRAAIEPAAAEGVHEVIRTAVVDRGADAMPPRELLPLRLPDADGVAQAEQPGDDSRGDDLNPFERGPEITEVR
;
A
#
# COMPACT_ATOMS: atom_id res chain seq x y z
N GLY A 1 -20.08 -2.66 7.25
CA GLY A 1 -20.88 -1.97 6.24
C GLY A 1 -21.39 -2.97 5.24
N GLU A 2 -21.48 -2.57 3.98
CA GLU A 2 -22.02 -3.38 2.87
C GLU A 2 -21.22 -4.66 2.63
N PHE A 3 -19.92 -4.66 2.94
CA PHE A 3 -19.01 -5.79 2.69
C PHE A 3 -18.68 -6.60 3.95
N GLY A 4 -19.48 -6.48 5.01
CA GLY A 4 -19.26 -7.17 6.29
C GLY A 4 -18.65 -6.28 7.37
N GLU A 5 -17.81 -6.84 8.23
CA GLU A 5 -17.14 -6.08 9.29
C GLU A 5 -16.13 -5.10 8.71
N GLU A 6 -16.16 -3.86 9.22
CA GLU A 6 -15.32 -2.77 8.75
C GLU A 6 -14.69 -2.06 9.94
N LEU A 7 -13.43 -1.64 9.79
CA LEU A 7 -12.74 -0.85 10.80
C LEU A 7 -12.70 0.61 10.37
N LEU A 8 -13.40 1.46 11.12
CA LEU A 8 -13.31 2.91 10.98
C LEU A 8 -12.20 3.42 11.91
N THR A 9 -11.31 4.24 11.36
CA THR A 9 -10.18 4.79 12.11
C THR A 9 -9.83 6.20 11.65
N ARG A 10 -8.84 6.79 12.32
CA ARG A 10 -8.19 8.03 11.91
C ARG A 10 -6.70 7.79 11.78
N MET A 11 -6.17 7.94 10.58
CA MET A 11 -4.76 7.73 10.28
C MET A 11 -4.00 9.04 10.47
N PRO A 12 -2.82 9.02 11.13
CA PRO A 12 -1.95 10.18 11.16
C PRO A 12 -1.37 10.43 9.77
N GLN A 13 -1.37 11.69 9.33
CA GLN A 13 -0.83 12.14 8.05
C GLN A 13 -0.02 13.41 8.27
N ALA A 14 1.02 13.61 7.46
CA ALA A 14 1.79 14.83 7.45
C ALA A 14 0.92 16.00 7.00
N GLY A 15 0.76 16.98 7.88
CA GLY A 15 0.07 18.24 7.62
C GLY A 15 1.04 19.39 7.36
N PRO A 16 0.51 20.59 7.11
CA PRO A 16 1.32 21.79 6.92
C PRO A 16 2.25 22.05 8.10
N GLU A 17 3.43 22.61 7.82
CA GLU A 17 4.43 22.98 8.84
C GLU A 17 4.89 21.81 9.73
N GLY A 18 4.83 20.57 9.23
CA GLY A 18 5.28 19.38 9.97
C GLY A 18 4.33 18.94 11.09
N ARG A 19 3.11 19.49 11.15
CA ARG A 19 2.09 19.06 12.13
C ARG A 19 1.47 17.74 11.71
N THR A 20 1.13 16.88 12.67
CA THR A 20 0.34 15.67 12.40
C THR A 20 -1.14 16.04 12.31
N VAL A 21 -1.77 15.68 11.19
CA VAL A 21 -3.23 15.78 10.99
C VAL A 21 -3.81 14.38 10.95
N PHE A 22 -5.00 14.19 11.51
CA PHE A 22 -5.68 12.90 11.53
C PHE A 22 -6.77 12.87 10.47
N MET A 23 -6.66 11.93 9.52
CA MET A 23 -7.61 11.77 8.42
C MET A 23 -8.48 10.52 8.62
N PRO A 24 -9.81 10.60 8.43
CA PRO A 24 -10.67 9.42 8.48
C PRO A 24 -10.24 8.36 7.47
N ALA A 25 -10.25 7.11 7.89
CA ALA A 25 -10.04 5.96 7.04
C ALA A 25 -11.00 4.83 7.41
N ARG A 26 -11.40 4.03 6.43
CA ARG A 26 -12.21 2.84 6.62
C ARG A 26 -11.53 1.65 5.95
N PHE A 27 -11.27 0.62 6.73
CA PHE A 27 -10.74 -0.65 6.23
C PHE A 27 -11.90 -1.60 6.00
N VAL A 28 -11.92 -2.19 4.81
CA VAL A 28 -12.88 -3.20 4.39
C VAL A 28 -12.09 -4.46 4.04
N GLY A 29 -12.50 -5.60 4.59
CA GLY A 29 -11.90 -6.90 4.33
C GLY A 29 -12.88 -7.83 3.66
N VAL A 30 -12.46 -8.49 2.58
CA VAL A 30 -13.26 -9.54 1.92
C VAL A 30 -12.42 -10.80 1.84
N ASP A 31 -12.87 -11.85 2.52
CA ASP A 31 -12.24 -13.16 2.49
C ASP A 31 -12.70 -13.98 1.29
N GLY A 32 -11.74 -14.65 0.64
CA GLY A 32 -12.03 -15.60 -0.42
C GLY A 32 -11.13 -16.84 -0.36
N PRO A 33 -11.30 -17.80 -1.28
CA PRO A 33 -10.53 -19.04 -1.27
C PRO A 33 -9.03 -18.77 -1.48
N ARG A 34 -8.26 -18.87 -0.39
CA ARG A 34 -6.79 -18.66 -0.38
C ARG A 34 -6.34 -17.22 -0.67
N TRP A 35 -7.24 -16.24 -0.57
CA TRP A 35 -6.93 -14.81 -0.74
C TRP A 35 -7.77 -13.93 0.19
N PHE A 36 -7.29 -12.72 0.44
CA PHE A 36 -7.99 -11.69 1.20
C PHE A 36 -7.83 -10.35 0.50
N LEU A 37 -8.94 -9.69 0.18
CA LEU A 37 -8.94 -8.34 -0.37
C LEU A 37 -9.06 -7.32 0.77
N ARG A 38 -8.06 -6.45 0.89
CA ARG A 38 -8.06 -5.35 1.86
C ARG A 38 -8.21 -4.01 1.14
N ALA A 39 -9.40 -3.42 1.19
CA ALA A 39 -9.63 -2.07 0.69
C ALA A 39 -9.45 -1.03 1.80
N VAL A 40 -8.69 0.03 1.51
CA VAL A 40 -8.47 1.16 2.41
C VAL A 40 -9.12 2.39 1.79
N VAL A 41 -10.22 2.83 2.39
CA VAL A 41 -10.98 4.00 1.92
C VAL A 41 -10.59 5.21 2.75
N SER A 42 -10.21 6.31 2.11
CA SER A 42 -9.78 7.56 2.78
C SER A 42 -10.56 8.77 2.25
N GLY A 43 -10.37 9.93 2.90
CA GLY A 43 -11.03 11.17 2.50
C GLY A 43 -12.55 11.14 2.69
N ARG A 44 -13.30 11.83 1.83
CA ARG A 44 -14.77 11.91 1.94
C ARG A 44 -15.45 10.54 1.84
N ALA A 45 -14.94 9.65 0.99
CA ALA A 45 -15.46 8.29 0.82
C ALA A 45 -15.36 7.44 2.11
N ALA A 46 -14.48 7.80 3.06
CA ALA A 46 -14.39 7.11 4.33
C ALA A 46 -15.57 7.41 5.28
N ILE A 47 -16.29 8.51 5.07
CA ILE A 47 -17.33 9.00 6.00
C ILE A 47 -18.68 9.30 5.32
N GLU A 48 -18.70 9.57 4.01
CA GLU A 48 -19.91 9.89 3.26
C GLU A 48 -20.29 8.70 2.36
N PRO A 49 -21.47 8.06 2.57
CA PRO A 49 -21.89 6.91 1.79
C PRO A 49 -21.96 7.19 0.27
N ALA A 50 -22.50 8.33 -0.13
CA ALA A 50 -22.60 8.70 -1.55
C ALA A 50 -21.22 8.86 -2.23
N ALA A 51 -20.21 9.35 -1.49
CA ALA A 51 -18.85 9.46 -2.01
C ALA A 51 -18.12 8.10 -2.05
N ALA A 52 -18.61 7.11 -1.30
CA ALA A 52 -18.04 5.76 -1.27
C ALA A 52 -18.47 4.89 -2.45
N GLU A 53 -19.54 5.25 -3.16
CA GLU A 53 -20.15 4.41 -4.20
C GLU A 53 -19.16 3.99 -5.29
N GLY A 54 -18.32 4.91 -5.77
CA GLY A 54 -17.29 4.58 -6.76
C GLY A 54 -16.25 3.58 -6.24
N VAL A 55 -15.91 3.64 -4.95
CA VAL A 55 -15.00 2.67 -4.31
C VAL A 55 -15.69 1.33 -4.11
N HIS A 56 -16.97 1.35 -3.73
CA HIS A 56 -17.78 0.15 -3.59
C HIS A 56 -17.91 -0.59 -4.92
N GLU A 57 -18.07 0.14 -6.03
CA GLU A 57 -18.10 -0.46 -7.35
C GLU A 57 -16.80 -1.20 -7.68
N VAL A 58 -15.64 -0.60 -7.41
CA VAL A 58 -14.34 -1.27 -7.58
C VAL A 58 -14.26 -2.56 -6.77
N ILE A 59 -14.73 -2.55 -5.52
CA ILE A 59 -14.76 -3.76 -4.68
C ILE A 59 -15.70 -4.82 -5.25
N ARG A 60 -16.89 -4.43 -5.73
CA ARG A 60 -17.89 -5.35 -6.31
C ARG A 60 -17.44 -5.97 -7.63
N THR A 61 -16.70 -5.23 -8.45
CA THR A 61 -16.25 -5.69 -9.78
C THR A 61 -14.86 -6.32 -9.75
N ALA A 62 -14.16 -6.30 -8.62
CA ALA A 62 -12.83 -6.89 -8.50
C ALA A 62 -12.89 -8.41 -8.66
N VAL A 63 -12.11 -8.94 -9.62
CA VAL A 63 -11.90 -10.38 -9.81
C VAL A 63 -10.52 -10.74 -9.31
N VAL A 64 -10.43 -11.72 -8.41
CA VAL A 64 -9.16 -12.21 -7.87
C VAL A 64 -8.85 -13.58 -8.48
N ASP A 65 -7.87 -13.60 -9.39
CA ASP A 65 -7.24 -14.83 -9.86
C ASP A 65 -5.83 -14.95 -9.25
N ARG A 66 -5.69 -15.90 -8.33
CA ARG A 66 -4.41 -16.23 -7.67
C ARG A 66 -3.51 -17.12 -8.54
N GLY A 67 -4.04 -17.74 -9.58
CA GLY A 67 -3.35 -18.79 -10.33
C GLY A 67 -3.13 -20.07 -9.51
N ALA A 68 -2.34 -20.99 -10.06
CA ALA A 68 -2.08 -22.31 -9.46
C ALA A 68 -0.83 -22.35 -8.57
N ASP A 69 0.06 -21.36 -8.70
CA ASP A 69 1.37 -21.37 -8.07
C ASP A 69 1.28 -21.25 -6.53
N ALA A 70 2.25 -21.88 -5.87
CA ALA A 70 2.40 -21.74 -4.43
C ALA A 70 2.86 -20.31 -4.12
N MET A 71 2.14 -19.65 -3.20
CA MET A 71 2.51 -18.33 -2.68
C MET A 71 2.37 -18.36 -1.16
N PRO A 72 3.39 -17.93 -0.40
CA PRO A 72 3.32 -17.69 1.03
C PRO A 72 2.06 -16.98 1.52
N PRO A 73 1.58 -17.29 2.75
CA PRO A 73 0.51 -16.53 3.37
C PRO A 73 0.85 -15.04 3.50
N ARG A 74 -0.14 -14.17 3.25
CA ARG A 74 -0.04 -12.70 3.33
C ARG A 74 0.90 -12.04 2.31
N GLU A 75 1.43 -12.80 1.35
CA GLU A 75 2.08 -12.21 0.19
C GLU A 75 1.04 -11.48 -0.68
N LEU A 76 1.43 -10.32 -1.21
CA LEU A 76 0.55 -9.54 -2.08
C LEU A 76 0.39 -10.27 -3.42
N LEU A 77 -0.86 -10.52 -3.82
CA LEU A 77 -1.13 -11.03 -5.15
C LEU A 77 -0.80 -9.93 -6.19
N PRO A 78 -0.15 -10.29 -7.32
CA PRO A 78 0.12 -9.33 -8.38
C PRO A 78 -1.19 -8.73 -8.92
N LEU A 79 -1.31 -7.40 -8.82
CA LEU A 79 -2.45 -6.69 -9.38
C LEU A 79 -2.17 -6.41 -10.86
N ARG A 80 -3.00 -6.98 -11.73
CA ARG A 80 -3.01 -6.62 -13.15
C ARG A 80 -4.18 -5.70 -13.39
N LEU A 81 -3.92 -4.54 -14.00
CA LEU A 81 -5.01 -3.76 -14.56
C LEU A 81 -5.60 -4.58 -15.71
N PRO A 82 -6.94 -4.58 -15.88
CA PRO A 82 -7.53 -5.09 -17.11
C PRO A 82 -6.91 -4.36 -18.30
N ASP A 83 -6.90 -4.98 -19.49
CA ASP A 83 -6.41 -4.37 -20.73
C ASP A 83 -7.18 -3.07 -20.99
N ALA A 84 -6.66 -1.99 -20.43
CA ALA A 84 -7.07 -0.63 -20.63
C ALA A 84 -5.94 -0.05 -21.46
N ASP A 85 -6.22 0.30 -22.70
CA ASP A 85 -5.30 1.03 -23.56
C ASP A 85 -4.68 2.20 -22.78
N GLY A 86 -3.45 2.03 -22.26
CA GLY A 86 -2.60 3.12 -21.81
C GLY A 86 -2.55 3.51 -20.34
N VAL A 87 -2.82 2.64 -19.37
CA VAL A 87 -2.44 2.93 -17.95
C VAL A 87 -1.32 2.01 -17.47
N ALA A 88 -0.09 2.52 -17.56
CA ALA A 88 1.11 1.86 -17.08
C ALA A 88 0.98 1.53 -15.58
N GLN A 89 1.28 0.28 -15.26
CA GLN A 89 1.36 -0.23 -13.90
C GLN A 89 2.39 0.58 -13.12
N ALA A 90 1.99 1.17 -11.98
CA ALA A 90 2.95 1.66 -11.01
C ALA A 90 3.60 0.42 -10.36
N GLU A 91 4.77 0.04 -10.86
CA GLU A 91 5.67 -0.85 -10.13
C GLU A 91 5.88 -0.25 -8.74
N GLN A 92 5.51 -0.99 -7.70
CA GLN A 92 5.94 -0.66 -6.35
C GLN A 92 7.47 -0.81 -6.35
N PRO A 93 8.25 0.27 -6.15
CA PRO A 93 9.67 0.10 -5.97
C PRO A 93 9.85 -0.76 -4.72
N GLY A 94 10.59 -1.87 -4.88
CA GLY A 94 11.18 -2.54 -3.74
C GLY A 94 11.92 -1.51 -2.90
N ASP A 95 11.70 -1.56 -1.59
CA ASP A 95 12.45 -0.79 -0.61
C ASP A 95 13.91 -1.26 -0.59
N ASP A 96 14.69 -0.77 -1.56
CA ASP A 96 16.16 -0.88 -1.60
C ASP A 96 16.82 0.50 -1.42
N SER A 97 16.09 1.47 -0.88
CA SER A 97 16.62 2.80 -0.56
C SER A 97 16.93 2.95 0.92
N ARG A 98 17.87 2.15 1.44
CA ARG A 98 18.73 2.55 2.56
C ARG A 98 20.15 2.02 2.37
N GLY A 99 21.00 2.84 1.73
CA GLY A 99 22.44 2.77 1.95
C GLY A 99 23.35 2.82 0.71
N ASP A 100 23.07 3.66 -0.27
CA ASP A 100 24.11 4.05 -1.23
C ASP A 100 24.96 5.16 -0.59
N ASP A 101 25.95 4.76 0.24
CA ASP A 101 27.29 5.38 0.35
C ASP A 101 28.20 4.78 1.47
N LEU A 102 28.12 3.47 1.75
CA LEU A 102 29.12 2.80 2.57
C LEU A 102 29.79 1.71 1.74
N ASN A 103 30.76 2.10 0.90
CA ASN A 103 31.61 1.13 0.21
C ASN A 103 32.56 0.51 1.25
N PRO A 104 32.30 -0.70 1.77
CA PRO A 104 32.97 -1.20 2.98
C PRO A 104 34.41 -1.68 2.73
N PHE A 105 34.89 -1.56 1.49
CA PHE A 105 36.21 -1.98 1.05
C PHE A 105 37.15 -0.82 0.76
N GLU A 106 36.70 0.43 0.90
CA GLU A 106 37.58 1.60 0.81
C GLU A 106 38.12 1.97 2.19
N ARG A 107 39.45 2.02 2.30
CA ARG A 107 40.12 2.33 3.55
C ARG A 107 40.00 3.85 3.82
N GLY A 108 39.37 4.21 4.94
CA GLY A 108 39.24 5.60 5.37
C GLY A 108 40.59 6.27 5.68
N PRO A 109 40.65 7.60 5.78
CA PRO A 109 41.90 8.35 5.91
C PRO A 109 42.66 7.98 7.19
N GLU A 110 43.87 7.41 7.03
CA GLU A 110 44.77 7.08 8.14
C GLU A 110 45.43 8.36 8.69
N ILE A 111 45.21 8.67 9.97
CA ILE A 111 45.95 9.73 10.67
C ILE A 111 47.31 9.16 11.05
N THR A 112 48.37 9.55 10.34
CA THR A 112 49.76 9.27 10.75
C THR A 112 50.31 10.50 11.44
N GLU A 113 50.44 10.44 12.77
CA GLU A 113 51.17 11.43 13.57
C GLU A 113 52.67 11.16 13.44
N VAL A 114 53.42 12.13 12.93
CA VAL A 114 54.90 12.10 12.88
C VAL A 114 55.40 13.00 14.02
N ARG A 115 56.17 12.44 14.94
CA ARG A 115 56.80 13.14 16.06
C ARG A 115 58.01 13.96 15.60
#